data_AF-A0A534PLZ6-F1
#
_entry.id   AF-A0A534PLZ6-F1
#
_cell.length_a   1.000
_cell.length_b   1.000
_cell.length_c   1.000
_cell.angle_alpha   90.00
_cell.angle_beta   90.00
_cell.angle_gamma   90.00
#
_symmetry.space_group_name_H-M   'P 1'
#
loop_
_entity.id
_entity.type
_entity.pdbx_description
1 polymer ?
#
loop_
_entity_poly.entity_id
_entity_poly.type
_entity_poly.pdbx_seq_one_letter_code
_entity_poly.pdbx_strand_id
1 'polypeptide(L)'
;MLLTREEMTFDFGGARLDPVRDRQLLGWMMNQFLYGEVTGIQCGHWLYDAPDLQAARFFSRQAVEEFQHVDNFLRILEMLGEAPAPAHPMVRFLTSGMMPSTFEEHVCLEMALGEGFVLMALYGVIDTIDHEQIRAILQRAVKQEERHVDFGERRTASSIRQRPSLRRRLL
;
A
#
# COMPACT_ATOMS: atom_id res chain seq x y z
N MET A 1 14.04 1.47 -1.54
CA MET A 1 13.49 0.47 -0.63
C MET A 1 14.62 -0.23 0.08
N LEU A 2 14.43 -0.59 1.36
CA LEU A 2 15.38 -1.36 2.16
C LEU A 2 15.35 -2.84 1.77
N LEU A 3 14.17 -3.36 1.47
CA LEU A 3 13.98 -4.73 0.98
C LEU A 3 13.80 -4.74 -0.54
N THR A 4 14.35 -5.76 -1.16
CA THR A 4 14.12 -6.07 -2.57
C THR A 4 12.82 -6.87 -2.74
N ARG A 5 12.29 -6.91 -3.98
CA ARG A 5 11.15 -7.80 -4.31
C ARG A 5 11.44 -9.27 -3.95
N GLU A 6 12.68 -9.73 -4.16
CA GLU A 6 13.09 -11.11 -3.87
C GLU A 6 13.03 -11.42 -2.36
N GLU A 7 13.33 -10.44 -1.50
CA GLU A 7 13.22 -10.57 -0.04
C GLU A 7 11.78 -10.46 0.47
N MET A 8 10.87 -9.90 -0.34
CA MET A 8 9.46 -9.69 -0.01
C MET A 8 8.52 -10.72 -0.67
N THR A 9 9.03 -11.65 -1.48
CA THR A 9 8.20 -12.72 -2.06
C THR A 9 8.29 -14.00 -1.23
N PHE A 10 7.30 -14.86 -1.40
CA PHE A 10 7.21 -16.15 -0.74
C PHE A 10 7.19 -17.28 -1.78
N ASP A 11 7.77 -18.44 -1.43
CA ASP A 11 7.59 -19.64 -2.22
C ASP A 11 6.20 -20.24 -1.94
N PHE A 12 5.30 -20.09 -2.92
CA PHE A 12 3.94 -20.64 -2.86
C PHE A 12 3.86 -22.09 -3.38
N GLY A 13 4.99 -22.77 -3.64
CA GLY A 13 5.01 -24.18 -4.04
C GLY A 13 4.29 -24.45 -5.37
N GLY A 14 4.23 -23.46 -6.26
CA GLY A 14 3.49 -23.52 -7.51
C GLY A 14 1.98 -23.29 -7.40
N ALA A 15 1.47 -22.85 -6.24
CA ALA A 15 0.05 -22.51 -6.10
C ALA A 15 -0.38 -21.42 -7.09
N ARG A 16 -1.60 -21.57 -7.61
CA ARG A 16 -2.23 -20.63 -8.55
C ARG A 16 -3.61 -20.24 -8.06
N LEU A 17 -3.86 -18.94 -7.97
CA LEU A 17 -5.18 -18.38 -7.73
C LEU A 17 -5.91 -18.29 -9.06
N ASP A 18 -6.93 -19.12 -9.24
CA ASP A 18 -7.75 -19.15 -10.43
C ASP A 18 -8.88 -18.09 -10.30
N PRO A 19 -9.06 -17.20 -11.29
CA PRO A 19 -9.99 -16.08 -11.20
C PRO A 19 -11.46 -16.50 -11.11
N VAL A 20 -11.80 -17.74 -11.52
CA VAL A 20 -13.16 -18.29 -11.47
C VAL A 20 -13.37 -19.11 -10.21
N ARG A 21 -12.46 -20.06 -9.92
CA ARG A 21 -12.55 -20.93 -8.74
C ARG A 21 -12.40 -20.14 -7.44
N ASP A 22 -11.42 -19.24 -7.39
CA ASP A 22 -11.03 -18.50 -6.18
C ASP A 22 -11.61 -17.08 -6.18
N ARG A 23 -12.62 -16.83 -7.04
CA ARG A 23 -13.25 -15.53 -7.25
C ARG A 23 -13.62 -14.81 -5.96
N GLN A 24 -14.28 -15.49 -5.02
CA GLN A 24 -14.70 -14.88 -3.76
C GLN A 24 -13.53 -14.46 -2.88
N LEU A 25 -12.46 -15.27 -2.84
CA LEU A 25 -11.24 -14.95 -2.11
C LEU A 25 -10.54 -13.74 -2.74
N LEU A 26 -10.40 -13.76 -4.07
CA LEU A 26 -9.80 -12.65 -4.82
C LEU A 26 -10.61 -11.36 -4.65
N GLY A 27 -11.94 -11.42 -4.80
CA GLY A 27 -12.84 -10.30 -4.55
C GLY A 27 -12.72 -9.76 -3.12
N TRP A 28 -12.61 -10.64 -2.12
CA TRP A 28 -12.35 -10.23 -0.75
C TRP A 28 -10.99 -9.52 -0.61
N MET A 29 -9.91 -10.07 -1.17
CA MET A 29 -8.57 -9.45 -1.13
C MET A 29 -8.56 -8.07 -1.81
N MET A 30 -9.14 -7.96 -3.00
CA MET A 30 -9.23 -6.69 -3.74
C MET A 30 -10.01 -5.62 -2.97
N ASN A 31 -11.05 -6.01 -2.24
CA ASN A 31 -11.77 -5.07 -1.37
C ASN A 31 -10.93 -4.59 -0.17
N GLN A 32 -9.97 -5.39 0.31
CA GLN A 32 -9.06 -4.94 1.37
C GLN A 32 -8.08 -3.89 0.82
N PHE A 33 -7.51 -4.15 -0.37
CA PHE A 33 -6.62 -3.20 -1.04
C PHE A 33 -7.35 -1.92 -1.42
N LEU A 34 -8.53 -2.02 -2.06
CA LEU A 34 -9.37 -0.88 -2.42
C LEU A 34 -9.63 0.06 -1.24
N TYR A 35 -9.92 -0.47 -0.06
CA TYR A 35 -10.13 0.35 1.13
C TYR A 35 -8.83 1.01 1.61
N GLY A 36 -7.70 0.30 1.53
CA GLY A 36 -6.37 0.84 1.77
C GLY A 36 -6.09 2.06 0.88
N GLU A 37 -6.35 1.97 -0.43
CA GLU A 37 -6.15 3.10 -1.36
C GLU A 37 -7.03 4.30 -1.00
N VAL A 38 -8.30 4.07 -0.67
CA VAL A 38 -9.22 5.15 -0.26
C VAL A 38 -8.71 5.89 0.97
N THR A 39 -8.05 5.18 1.88
CA THR A 39 -7.45 5.78 3.07
C THR A 39 -6.10 6.42 2.75
N GLY A 40 -5.34 5.86 1.80
CA GLY A 40 -4.12 6.46 1.26
C GLY A 40 -4.37 7.85 0.67
N ILE A 41 -5.54 8.10 0.07
CA ILE A 41 -5.92 9.45 -0.40
C ILE A 41 -5.87 10.50 0.73
N GLN A 42 -6.07 10.09 1.99
CA GLN A 42 -5.93 10.98 3.15
C GLN A 42 -4.49 11.48 3.35
N CYS A 43 -3.50 10.94 2.63
CA CYS A 43 -2.15 11.50 2.56
C CYS A 43 -2.15 12.99 2.18
N GLY A 44 -3.18 13.48 1.48
CA GLY A 44 -3.40 14.90 1.22
C GLY A 44 -3.47 15.78 2.47
N HIS A 45 -3.91 15.24 3.62
CA HIS A 45 -3.89 15.96 4.90
C HIS A 45 -2.45 16.29 5.34
N TRP A 46 -1.51 15.38 5.11
CA TRP A 46 -0.09 15.55 5.45
C TRP A 46 0.61 16.63 4.61
N LEU A 47 -0.05 17.18 3.59
CA LEU A 47 0.42 18.38 2.90
C LEU A 47 0.55 19.59 3.84
N TYR A 48 -0.34 19.71 4.83
CA TYR A 48 -0.29 20.79 5.82
C TYR A 48 0.87 20.63 6.81
N ASP A 49 1.23 19.38 7.12
CA ASP A 49 2.30 19.03 8.06
C ASP A 49 3.63 18.67 7.36
N ALA A 50 3.71 18.90 6.04
CA ALA A 50 4.91 18.62 5.28
C ALA A 50 6.08 19.51 5.76
N PRO A 51 7.20 18.93 6.21
CA PRO A 51 8.31 19.69 6.80
C PRO A 51 9.14 20.45 5.76
N ASP A 52 8.98 20.11 4.48
CA ASP A 52 9.70 20.71 3.37
C ASP A 52 8.94 20.54 2.04
N LEU A 53 9.38 21.29 1.02
CA LEU A 53 8.76 21.29 -0.30
C LEU A 53 8.85 19.93 -1.01
N GLN A 54 9.85 19.10 -0.69
CA GLN A 54 9.99 17.77 -1.28
C GLN A 54 8.89 16.85 -0.76
N ALA A 55 8.64 16.85 0.55
CA ALA A 55 7.55 16.11 1.16
C ALA A 55 6.19 16.59 0.67
N ALA A 56 5.98 17.91 0.59
CA ALA A 56 4.74 18.49 0.06
C ALA A 56 4.43 18.01 -1.37
N ARG A 57 5.43 18.08 -2.27
CA ARG A 57 5.31 17.57 -3.65
C ARG A 57 5.07 16.07 -3.70
N PHE A 58 5.69 15.31 -2.78
CA PHE A 58 5.50 13.87 -2.70
C PHE A 58 4.05 13.52 -2.36
N PHE A 59 3.50 14.09 -1.28
CA PHE A 59 2.13 13.82 -0.87
C PHE A 59 1.09 14.27 -1.90
N SER A 60 1.31 15.42 -2.55
CA SER A 60 0.42 15.85 -3.65
C SER A 60 0.40 14.86 -4.82
N ARG A 61 1.55 14.25 -5.14
CA ARG A 61 1.61 13.22 -6.19
C ARG A 61 0.99 11.92 -5.70
N GLN A 62 1.34 11.46 -4.50
CA GLN A 62 0.83 10.22 -3.92
C GLN A 62 -0.70 10.22 -3.93
N ALA A 63 -1.36 11.29 -3.47
CA ALA A 63 -2.82 11.38 -3.49
C ALA A 63 -3.43 11.12 -4.88
N VAL A 64 -2.78 11.58 -5.95
CA VAL A 64 -3.21 11.30 -7.33
C VAL A 64 -2.95 9.86 -7.74
N GLU A 65 -1.84 9.27 -7.30
CA GLU A 65 -1.52 7.86 -7.51
C GLU A 65 -2.54 6.94 -6.82
N GLU A 66 -2.98 7.26 -5.59
CA GLU A 66 -3.99 6.47 -4.87
C GLU A 66 -5.35 6.46 -5.58
N PHE A 67 -5.75 7.58 -6.20
CA PHE A 67 -6.97 7.58 -7.04
C PHE A 67 -6.84 6.61 -8.22
N GLN A 68 -5.66 6.53 -8.84
CA GLN A 68 -5.41 5.59 -9.93
C GLN A 68 -5.43 4.15 -9.43
N HIS A 69 -4.95 3.90 -8.22
CA HIS A 69 -5.02 2.57 -7.59
C HIS A 69 -6.47 2.17 -7.30
N VAL A 70 -7.29 3.08 -6.76
CA VAL A 70 -8.74 2.87 -6.61
C VAL A 70 -9.38 2.44 -7.94
N ASP A 71 -9.13 3.18 -9.03
CA ASP A 71 -9.65 2.83 -10.36
C ASP A 71 -9.16 1.45 -10.84
N ASN A 72 -7.90 1.11 -10.59
CA ASN A 72 -7.33 -0.19 -10.92
C ASN A 72 -8.02 -1.33 -10.16
N PHE A 73 -8.27 -1.18 -8.85
CA PHE A 73 -8.95 -2.21 -8.06
C PHE A 73 -10.43 -2.35 -8.41
N LEU A 74 -11.12 -1.25 -8.70
CA LEU A 74 -12.49 -1.29 -9.22
C LEU A 74 -12.57 -2.06 -10.54
N ARG A 75 -11.62 -1.81 -11.44
CA ARG A 75 -11.50 -2.54 -12.71
C ARG A 75 -11.20 -4.02 -12.51
N ILE A 76 -10.35 -4.39 -11.55
CA ILE A 76 -10.06 -5.80 -11.23
C ILE A 76 -11.32 -6.49 -10.67
N LEU A 77 -12.07 -5.83 -9.77
CA LEU A 77 -13.33 -6.35 -9.26
C LEU A 77 -14.34 -6.61 -10.39
N GLU A 78 -14.45 -5.68 -11.34
CA GLU A 78 -15.28 -5.87 -12.54
C GLU A 78 -14.83 -7.09 -13.37
N MET A 79 -13.53 -7.26 -13.61
CA MET A 79 -12.98 -8.44 -14.31
C MET A 79 -13.29 -9.76 -13.60
N LEU A 80 -13.34 -9.74 -12.27
CA LEU A 80 -13.69 -10.90 -11.45
C LEU A 80 -15.21 -11.11 -11.37
N GLY A 81 -16.05 -10.18 -11.85
CA GLY A 81 -17.49 -10.22 -11.66
C GLY A 81 -17.90 -10.05 -10.19
N GLU A 82 -17.11 -9.28 -9.44
CA GLU A 82 -17.33 -8.91 -8.04
C GLU A 82 -17.64 -7.41 -7.93
N ALA A 83 -18.23 -7.01 -6.82
CA ALA A 83 -18.56 -5.61 -6.54
C ALA A 83 -17.76 -5.09 -5.33
N PRO A 84 -17.58 -3.76 -5.22
CA PRO A 84 -17.07 -3.15 -4.00
C PRO A 84 -17.91 -3.58 -2.79
N ALA A 85 -17.22 -4.01 -1.75
CA ALA A 85 -17.79 -4.50 -0.50
C ALA A 85 -17.01 -3.91 0.69
N PRO A 86 -17.61 -3.87 1.89
CA PRO A 86 -16.91 -3.38 3.07
C PRO A 86 -15.63 -4.18 3.34
N ALA A 87 -14.54 -3.47 3.61
CA ALA A 87 -13.32 -4.10 4.11
C ALA A 87 -13.53 -4.69 5.51
N HIS A 88 -12.68 -5.65 5.85
CA HIS A 88 -12.66 -6.29 7.16
C HIS A 88 -12.53 -5.22 8.27
N PRO A 89 -13.25 -5.34 9.41
CA PRO A 89 -13.22 -4.33 10.47
C PRO A 89 -11.81 -3.97 10.96
N MET A 90 -10.90 -4.95 11.00
CA MET A 90 -9.50 -4.72 11.35
C MET A 90 -8.81 -3.79 10.34
N VAL A 91 -9.00 -4.00 9.04
CA VAL A 91 -8.42 -3.13 8.00
C VAL A 91 -8.96 -1.72 8.20
N ARG A 92 -10.28 -1.58 8.34
CA ARG A 92 -10.92 -0.27 8.57
C ARG A 92 -10.40 0.47 9.81
N PHE A 93 -10.07 -0.28 10.86
CA PHE A 93 -9.49 0.29 12.08
C PHE A 93 -8.06 0.75 11.85
N LEU A 94 -7.21 -0.13 11.27
CA LEU A 94 -5.80 0.16 11.00
C LEU A 94 -5.62 1.31 10.01
N THR A 95 -6.55 1.49 9.09
CA THR A 95 -6.49 2.53 8.06
C THR A 95 -7.35 3.76 8.37
N SER A 96 -7.79 3.93 9.62
CA SER A 96 -8.67 5.05 10.01
C SER A 96 -8.01 6.43 9.98
N GLY A 97 -6.70 6.51 9.73
CA GLY A 97 -5.91 7.75 9.83
C GLY A 97 -5.71 8.24 11.27
N MET A 98 -6.17 7.49 12.27
CA MET A 98 -6.10 7.84 13.69
C MET A 98 -4.75 7.49 14.35
N MET A 99 -3.87 6.78 13.65
CA MET A 99 -2.68 6.15 14.25
C MET A 99 -1.44 7.06 14.30
N PRO A 100 -1.08 7.81 13.24
CA PRO A 100 0.03 8.75 13.31
C PRO A 100 -0.42 10.15 13.76
N SER A 101 0.23 10.67 14.81
CA SER A 101 0.02 12.03 15.30
C SER A 101 1.08 13.02 14.80
N THR A 102 2.09 12.53 14.08
CA THR A 102 3.26 13.30 13.65
C THR A 102 3.73 12.87 12.27
N PHE A 103 4.39 13.76 11.53
CA PHE A 103 5.00 13.44 10.24
C PHE A 103 5.92 12.22 10.33
N GLU A 104 6.70 12.09 11.41
CA GLU A 104 7.63 10.98 11.61
C GLU A 104 6.93 9.64 11.83
N GLU A 105 5.78 9.65 12.51
CA GLU A 105 4.95 8.45 12.65
C GLU A 105 4.29 8.09 11.32
N HIS A 106 3.79 9.05 10.55
CA HIS A 106 3.16 8.79 9.26
C HIS A 106 4.13 8.13 8.28
N VAL A 107 5.32 8.72 8.08
CA VAL A 107 6.31 8.17 7.14
C VAL A 107 6.88 6.82 7.59
N CYS A 108 6.85 6.52 8.90
CA CYS A 108 7.35 5.25 9.43
C CYS A 108 6.26 4.16 9.46
N LEU A 109 5.16 4.43 10.16
CA LEU A 109 4.14 3.42 10.47
C LEU A 109 3.22 3.17 9.27
N GLU A 110 2.77 4.22 8.60
CA GLU A 110 1.85 4.08 7.47
C GLU A 110 2.61 3.81 6.17
N MET A 111 3.57 4.67 5.80
CA MET A 111 4.25 4.53 4.52
C MET A 111 5.28 3.40 4.53
N ALA A 112 6.29 3.43 5.41
CA ALA A 112 7.34 2.41 5.37
C ALA A 112 6.84 1.02 5.76
N LEU A 113 6.14 0.90 6.89
CA LEU A 113 5.70 -0.39 7.43
C LEU A 113 4.34 -0.84 6.86
N GLY A 114 3.35 0.07 6.81
CA GLY A 114 2.00 -0.24 6.35
C GLY A 114 1.95 -0.58 4.87
N GLU A 115 2.33 0.35 3.99
CA GLU A 115 2.38 0.09 2.55
C GLU A 115 3.39 -1.02 2.24
N GLY A 116 4.50 -1.13 2.98
CA GLY A 116 5.46 -2.24 2.83
C GLY A 116 4.82 -3.62 3.08
N PHE A 117 3.95 -3.73 4.09
CA PHE A 117 3.18 -4.94 4.36
C PHE A 117 2.16 -5.23 3.23
N VAL A 118 1.46 -4.21 2.73
CA VAL A 118 0.51 -4.36 1.63
C VAL A 118 1.23 -4.76 0.33
N LEU A 119 2.37 -4.15 0.03
CA LEU A 119 3.20 -4.45 -1.12
C LEU A 119 3.65 -5.92 -1.13
N MET A 120 3.98 -6.47 0.04
CA MET A 120 4.28 -7.89 0.20
C MET A 120 3.09 -8.78 -0.18
N ALA A 121 1.88 -8.42 0.27
CA ALA A 121 0.66 -9.14 -0.10
C ALA A 121 0.36 -9.02 -1.60
N LEU A 122 0.57 -7.84 -2.19
CA LEU A 122 0.42 -7.60 -3.64
C LEU A 122 1.40 -8.45 -4.45
N TYR A 123 2.66 -8.58 -4.04
CA TYR A 123 3.60 -9.49 -4.69
C TYR A 123 3.12 -10.94 -4.63
N GLY A 124 2.61 -11.39 -3.49
CA GLY A 124 2.01 -12.73 -3.37
C GLY A 124 0.87 -12.96 -4.36
N VAL A 125 -0.03 -11.99 -4.53
CA VAL A 125 -1.09 -12.06 -5.54
C VAL A 125 -0.50 -12.05 -6.95
N ILE A 126 0.44 -11.15 -7.24
CA ILE A 126 1.08 -11.06 -8.56
C ILE A 126 1.73 -12.37 -8.93
N ASP A 127 2.37 -13.06 -8.00
CA ASP A 127 3.12 -14.29 -8.29
C ASP A 127 2.16 -15.47 -8.51
N THR A 128 0.99 -15.48 -7.85
CA THR A 128 0.03 -16.59 -7.85
C THR A 128 -1.17 -16.43 -8.80
N ILE A 129 -1.61 -15.22 -9.14
CA ILE A 129 -2.85 -14.97 -9.92
C ILE A 129 -2.76 -15.52 -11.36
N ASP A 130 -3.63 -16.45 -11.72
CA ASP A 130 -3.70 -17.03 -13.07
C ASP A 130 -4.60 -16.21 -14.00
N HIS A 131 -4.32 -14.91 -14.08
CA HIS A 131 -5.02 -13.97 -14.96
C HIS A 131 -4.06 -12.88 -15.43
N GLU A 132 -3.65 -12.92 -16.70
CA GLU A 132 -2.59 -12.05 -17.24
C GLU A 132 -2.91 -10.55 -17.11
N GLN A 133 -4.15 -10.15 -17.43
CA GLN A 133 -4.53 -8.74 -17.36
C GLN A 133 -4.51 -8.18 -15.93
N ILE A 134 -5.06 -8.91 -14.95
CA ILE A 134 -5.02 -8.54 -13.53
C ILE A 134 -3.56 -8.46 -13.07
N ARG A 135 -2.75 -9.47 -13.39
CA ARG A 135 -1.32 -9.48 -13.09
C ARG A 135 -0.60 -8.24 -13.63
N ALA A 136 -0.87 -7.87 -14.88
CA ALA A 136 -0.25 -6.71 -15.51
C ALA A 136 -0.70 -5.37 -14.90
N ILE A 137 -1.96 -5.26 -14.43
CA ILE A 137 -2.44 -4.08 -13.70
C ILE A 137 -1.66 -3.94 -12.38
N LEU A 138 -1.63 -5.01 -11.58
CA LEU A 138 -0.94 -5.02 -10.29
C LEU A 138 0.56 -4.75 -10.44
N GLN A 139 1.22 -5.34 -11.43
CA GLN A 139 2.65 -5.11 -11.71
C GLN A 139 2.99 -3.64 -12.03
N ARG A 140 2.07 -2.88 -12.61
CA ARG A 140 2.26 -1.44 -12.83
C ARG A 140 2.03 -0.64 -11.56
N ALA A 141 0.97 -0.96 -10.81
CA ALA A 141 0.62 -0.29 -9.56
C ALA A 141 1.76 -0.40 -8.52
N VAL A 142 2.34 -1.60 -8.34
CA VAL A 142 3.42 -1.82 -7.35
C VAL A 142 4.66 -0.96 -7.60
N LYS A 143 4.87 -0.40 -8.80
CA LYS A 143 5.97 0.54 -9.05
C LYS A 143 5.75 1.89 -8.38
N GLN A 144 4.50 2.28 -8.14
CA GLN A 144 4.13 3.49 -7.42
C GLN A 144 4.28 3.24 -5.92
N GLU A 145 3.72 2.13 -5.42
CA GLU A 145 3.89 1.65 -4.04
C GLU A 145 5.36 1.53 -3.61
N GLU A 146 6.21 0.93 -4.46
CA GLU A 146 7.65 0.82 -4.20
C GLU A 146 8.29 2.20 -3.92
N ARG A 147 7.78 3.28 -4.53
CA ARG A 147 8.28 4.65 -4.30
C ARG A 147 7.71 5.25 -3.02
N HIS A 148 6.49 4.92 -2.65
CA HIS A 148 5.85 5.38 -1.40
C HIS A 148 6.58 4.79 -0.19
N VAL A 149 6.78 3.46 -0.18
CA VAL A 149 7.56 2.76 0.84
C VAL A 149 8.98 3.31 0.94
N ASP A 150 9.67 3.46 -0.19
CA ASP A 150 11.02 3.99 -0.26
C ASP A 150 11.13 5.44 0.25
N PHE A 151 10.10 6.27 0.02
CA PHE A 151 10.04 7.60 0.62
C PHE A 151 9.87 7.51 2.14
N GLY A 152 8.93 6.69 2.61
CA GLY A 152 8.69 6.44 4.03
C GLY A 152 9.96 6.03 4.79
N GLU A 153 10.67 5.03 4.27
CA GLU A 153 11.92 4.51 4.84
C GLU A 153 13.00 5.60 4.92
N ARG A 154 13.22 6.35 3.83
CA ARG A 154 14.24 7.42 3.80
C ARG A 154 13.92 8.53 4.78
N ARG A 155 12.65 8.97 4.84
CA ARG A 155 12.22 10.02 5.77
C ARG A 155 12.33 9.55 7.21
N THR A 156 11.94 8.31 7.51
CA THR A 156 12.11 7.68 8.82
C THR A 156 13.57 7.66 9.25
N ALA A 157 14.46 7.16 8.39
CA ALA A 157 15.89 7.10 8.67
C ALA A 157 16.51 8.49 8.87
N SER A 158 16.07 9.48 8.08
CA SER A 158 16.49 10.88 8.23
C SER A 158 16.04 11.46 9.58
N SER A 159 14.77 11.27 9.95
CA SER A 159 14.21 11.75 11.22
C SER A 159 14.93 11.16 12.43
N ILE A 160 15.24 9.86 12.42
CA ILE A 160 16.01 9.20 13.48
C ILE A 160 17.44 9.73 13.54
N ARG A 161 18.08 9.99 12.39
CA ARG A 161 19.44 10.54 12.34
C ARG A 161 19.50 11.95 12.94
N GLN A 162 18.49 12.77 12.67
CA GLN A 162 18.39 14.13 13.21
C GLN A 162 17.99 14.14 14.69
N ARG A 163 17.10 13.24 15.10
CA ARG A 163 16.62 13.09 16.48
C ARG A 163 16.68 11.62 16.90
N PRO A 164 17.84 11.14 17.43
CA PRO A 164 18.02 9.74 17.80
C PRO A 164 17.03 9.20 18.83
N SER A 165 16.43 10.06 19.66
CA SER A 165 15.39 9.70 20.62
C SER A 165 14.13 9.15 19.96
N LEU A 166 13.84 9.52 18.71
CA LEU A 166 12.69 9.01 17.95
C LEU A 166 12.77 7.50 17.71
N ARG A 167 13.97 6.91 17.71
CA ARG A 167 14.14 5.47 17.50
C ARG A 167 13.23 4.67 18.44
N ARG A 168 13.20 4.99 19.73
CA ARG A 168 12.41 4.25 20.74
C ARG A 168 10.90 4.26 20.50
N ARG A 169 10.41 5.22 19.72
CA ARG A 169 8.99 5.37 19.38
C ARG A 169 8.65 4.72 18.05
N LEU A 170 9.59 4.73 17.11
CA LEU A 170 9.37 4.29 15.73
C LEU A 170 9.83 2.85 15.45
N LEU A 171 10.83 2.35 16.19
CA LEU A 171 11.48 1.03 16.02
C LEU A 171 11.72 0.34 17.38
#